data_AF-A0A6H9LPY0-F1
#
_entry.id   AF-A0A6H9LPY0-F1
#
_cell.length_a   1.000
_cell.length_b   1.000
_cell.length_c   1.000
_cell.angle_alpha   90.00
_cell.angle_beta   90.00
_cell.angle_gamma   90.00
#
_symmetry.space_group_name_H-M   'P 1'
#
loop_
_entity.id
_entity.type
_entity.pdbx_description
1 polymer ?
#
loop_
_entity_poly.entity_id
_entity_poly.type
_entity_poly.pdbx_seq_one_letter_code
_entity_poly.pdbx_strand_id
1 'polypeptide(L)' 'MRFKLILFVLLIFVPSLFSATHLVPSVYPTIQEGIDAALEGDTVLVAPGTYTSIGNSDITFNG' A
#
# COMPACT_ATOMS: atom_id res chain seq x y z
N MET A 1 -28.02 -19.03 13.98
CA MET A 1 -27.26 -17.87 14.48
C MET A 1 -25.77 -17.95 14.14
N ARG A 2 -25.11 -19.12 14.23
CA ARG A 2 -23.68 -19.28 13.88
C ARG A 2 -23.34 -19.05 12.39
N PHE A 3 -24.22 -19.48 11.46
CA PHE A 3 -24.02 -19.27 10.01
C PHE A 3 -24.12 -17.79 9.58
N LYS A 4 -25.06 -17.03 10.16
CA LYS A 4 -25.19 -15.58 9.90
C LYS A 4 -23.98 -14.80 10.43
N LEU A 5 -23.36 -15.26 11.52
CA LEU A 5 -22.15 -14.65 12.08
C LEU A 5 -20.90 -14.95 11.22
N ILE A 6 -20.77 -16.18 10.70
CA ILE A 6 -19.71 -16.57 9.76
C ILE A 6 -19.81 -15.75 8.47
N LEU A 7 -21.02 -15.60 7.91
CA LEU A 7 -21.26 -14.80 6.71
C LEU A 7 -20.95 -13.30 6.93
N PHE A 8 -21.18 -12.78 8.14
CA PHE A 8 -20.90 -11.40 8.51
C PHE A 8 -19.38 -11.13 8.66
N VAL A 9 -18.64 -12.07 9.25
CA VAL A 9 -17.16 -12.01 9.33
C VAL A 9 -16.52 -12.08 7.95
N LEU A 10 -17.06 -12.91 7.05
CA LEU A 10 -16.56 -13.06 5.67
C LEU A 10 -16.81 -11.82 4.80
N LEU A 11 -17.81 -11.00 5.15
CA LEU A 11 -18.12 -9.72 4.50
C LEU A 11 -17.26 -8.54 4.99
N ILE A 12 -16.73 -8.62 6.22
CA ILE A 12 -15.78 -7.66 6.79
C ILE A 12 -14.35 -8.00 6.35
N PHE A 13 -14.09 -9.29 6.06
CA PHE A 13 -12.82 -9.85 5.61
C PHE A 13 -12.85 -10.14 4.10
N VAL A 14 -13.50 -9.29 3.31
CA VAL A 14 -13.25 -9.26 1.86
C VAL A 14 -11.87 -8.64 1.70
N PRO A 15 -10.81 -9.40 1.36
CA PRO A 15 -9.54 -8.77 1.06
C PRO A 15 -9.77 -7.80 -0.09
N SER A 16 -9.09 -6.67 -0.05
CA SER A 16 -8.97 -5.75 -1.18
C SER A 16 -8.45 -6.54 -2.39
N LEU A 17 -9.35 -7.12 -3.20
CA LEU A 17 -8.99 -7.82 -4.45
C LEU A 17 -8.50 -6.83 -5.52
N PHE A 18 -8.50 -5.54 -5.19
CA PHE A 18 -8.00 -4.47 -6.02
C PHE A 18 -6.65 -4.02 -5.47
N SER A 19 -5.61 -4.25 -6.26
CA SER A 19 -4.31 -3.63 -6.09
C SER A 19 -4.40 -2.15 -6.46
N ALA A 20 -3.99 -1.27 -5.56
CA ALA A 20 -3.87 0.16 -5.81
C ALA A 20 -2.50 0.50 -6.39
N THR A 21 -2.43 1.61 -7.15
CA THR A 21 -1.16 2.19 -7.60
C THR A 21 -0.90 3.48 -6.83
N HIS A 22 0.17 3.51 -6.05
CA HIS A 22 0.64 4.65 -5.27
C HIS A 22 1.70 5.42 -6.07
N LEU A 23 1.40 6.66 -6.48
CA LEU A 23 2.27 7.43 -7.36
C LEU A 23 3.25 8.31 -6.57
N VAL A 24 4.55 8.14 -6.83
CA VAL A 24 5.61 8.96 -6.26
C VAL A 24 6.26 9.78 -7.37
N PRO A 25 6.43 11.12 -7.23
CA PRO A 25 6.12 11.95 -6.07
C PRO A 25 4.73 12.61 -6.12
N SER A 26 3.92 12.33 -7.15
CA SER A 26 2.72 13.13 -7.45
C SER A 26 1.60 12.98 -6.42
N VAL A 27 1.53 11.85 -5.73
CA VAL A 27 0.57 11.59 -4.64
C VAL A 27 1.29 11.47 -3.31
N TYR A 28 2.36 10.66 -3.26
CA TYR A 28 3.19 10.49 -2.07
C TYR A 28 4.54 11.18 -2.28
N PRO A 29 4.92 12.16 -1.44
CA PRO A 29 6.13 12.96 -1.64
C PRO A 29 7.43 12.15 -1.65
N THR A 30 7.48 11.03 -0.92
CA THR A 30 8.65 10.15 -0.83
C THR A 30 8.31 8.70 -1.14
N ILE A 31 9.34 7.92 -1.51
CA ILE A 31 9.21 6.48 -1.76
C ILE A 31 8.74 5.75 -0.49
N GLN A 32 9.27 6.12 0.69
CA GLN A 32 8.88 5.49 1.95
C GLN A 32 7.39 5.73 2.29
N GLU A 33 6.87 6.94 2.07
CA GLU A 33 5.43 7.21 2.28
C GLU A 33 4.54 6.38 1.35
N GLY A 34 4.98 6.14 0.10
CA GLY A 34 4.28 5.24 -0.81
C GLY A 34 4.27 3.78 -0.33
N ILE A 35 5.37 3.32 0.27
CA ILE A 35 5.49 1.97 0.86
C ILE A 35 4.64 1.83 2.11
N ASP A 36 4.68 2.82 3.01
CA ASP A 36 3.93 2.80 4.25
C ASP A 36 2.41 2.81 4.01
N ALA A 37 1.96 3.35 2.87
CA ALA A 37 0.57 3.33 2.44
C ALA A 37 0.15 2.07 1.66
N ALA A 38 1.12 1.27 1.18
CA ALA A 38 0.86 0.10 0.35
C ALA A 38 0.37 -1.09 1.18
N LEU A 39 -0.68 -1.75 0.69
CA LEU A 39 -1.13 -3.05 1.19
C LEU A 39 -0.58 -4.18 0.32
N GLU A 40 -0.79 -5.43 0.76
CA GLU A 40 -0.38 -6.61 -0.01
C GLU A 40 -1.00 -6.57 -1.42
N GLY A 41 -0.13 -6.66 -2.43
CA GLY A 41 -0.52 -6.62 -3.84
C GLY A 41 -0.52 -5.24 -4.46
N ASP A 42 -0.40 -4.14 -3.70
CA ASP A 42 -0.30 -2.78 -4.25
C ASP A 42 1.02 -2.55 -5.01
N THR A 43 1.02 -1.53 -5.86
CA THR A 43 2.21 -1.09 -6.60
C THR A 43 2.59 0.33 -6.19
N VAL A 44 3.83 0.54 -5.77
CA VAL A 44 4.43 1.88 -5.63
C VAL A 44 5.10 2.24 -6.97
N LEU A 45 4.48 3.12 -7.74
CA LEU A 45 4.97 3.56 -9.05
C LEU A 45 5.75 4.87 -8.92
N VAL A 46 7.08 4.78 -9.07
CA VAL A 46 8.00 5.91 -8.95
C VAL A 46 8.28 6.51 -10.32
N ALA A 47 8.01 7.81 -10.47
CA ALA A 47 8.31 8.55 -11.70
C ALA A 47 9.84 8.69 -11.91
N PRO A 48 10.31 8.80 -13.17
CA PRO A 48 11.74 8.98 -13.45
C PRO A 48 12.33 10.20 -12.74
N GLY A 49 13.48 10.01 -12.08
CA GLY A 49 14.15 11.07 -11.35
C GLY A 49 15.25 10.54 -10.43
N THR A 50 15.97 11.47 -9.78
CA THR A 50 16.96 11.17 -8.76
C THR A 50 16.40 11.55 -7.39
N TYR A 51 16.34 10.58 -6.48
CA TYR A 51 15.75 10.77 -5.15
C TYR A 51 16.80 10.51 -4.07
N THR A 52 17.24 11.56 -3.38
CA THR A 52 18.36 11.50 -2.42
C THR A 52 18.02 12.05 -1.04
N SER A 53 16.80 12.56 -0.85
CA SER A 53 16.35 13.06 0.45
C SER A 53 15.96 11.92 1.39
N ILE A 54 15.81 12.26 2.68
CA ILE A 54 15.27 11.36 3.71
C ILE A 54 13.90 10.83 3.24
N GLY A 55 13.66 9.53 3.44
CA GLY A 55 12.48 8.83 2.92
C GLY A 55 12.63 8.33 1.47
N ASN A 56 13.74 8.66 0.80
CA ASN A 56 14.08 8.15 -0.54
C ASN A 56 15.41 7.37 -0.60
N SER A 57 16.33 7.56 0.36
CA SER A 57 17.66 6.93 0.40
C SER A 57 17.80 5.72 1.33
N ASP A 58 16.90 5.56 2.30
CA ASP A 58 16.99 4.57 3.38
C ASP A 58 15.68 3.78 3.51
N ILE A 59 15.30 3.12 2.41
CA ILE A 59 13.99 2.49 2.25
C ILE A 59 13.87 1.21 3.08
N THR A 60 12.77 1.07 3.82
CA THR A 60 12.40 -0.14 4.55
C THR A 60 11.09 -0.72 4.02
N PHE A 61 11.08 -2.02 3.73
CA PHE A 61 9.91 -2.72 3.16
C PHE A 61 8.92 -3.26 4.20
N ASN A 62 9.19 -3.08 5.50
CA ASN A 62 8.28 -3.40 6.62
C ASN A 62 7.79 -4.88 6.70
N GLY A 63 8.47 -5.81 6.03
CA GLY A 63 8.18 -7.25 6.03
C GLY A 63 9.09 -8.07 6.93
#